data_AF-A0A7I7ULH8-F1
#
_entry.id   AF-A0A7I7ULH8-F1
#
_cell.length_a   1.000
_cell.length_b   1.000
_cell.length_c   1.000
_cell.angle_alpha   90.00
_cell.angle_beta   90.00
_cell.angle_gamma   90.00
#
_symmetry.space_group_name_H-M   'P 1'
#
loop_
_entity.id
_entity.type
_entity.pdbx_description
1 polymer ?
#
loop_
_entity_poly.entity_id
_entity_poly.type
_entity_poly.pdbx_seq_one_letter_code
_entity_poly.pdbx_strand_id
1 'polypeptide(L)'
;MKTVALAAAAALASTGSVYLGARNLLSEQAAQTREVIPKAWDIPPRADGVYDPGGGPVERWRRGVPFDLHLMVFGDSTATGYGCTDADQVPGVLLARELAGVSGKRIRLSTKAIVGATSKGLAGQIDAMFVAGPPPDAAVIMIGANDVTALNGIGPSARRLARAVKRLRDSGAVVVVGTCPDFGVITAIPQPLRMVVRSCGLRLARAQTAAVRSAGGVPVPLADLLAPDFRKMPELLFSSDMFHPSAAGYALAAKQLFPALCNALSEWLGDAVPELPWQSRTVDNSTLVARVGNLSRLWRRSTGVPAPVLGGVPTPVAASAG
;
A
#
# COMPACT_ATOMS: atom_id res chain seq x y z
N MET A 1 -21.98 -1.96 50.00
CA MET A 1 -20.83 -1.26 49.37
C MET A 1 -19.53 -2.08 49.34
N LYS A 2 -19.13 -2.81 50.41
CA LYS A 2 -17.84 -3.54 50.44
C LYS A 2 -17.71 -4.72 49.44
N THR A 3 -18.80 -5.42 49.14
CA THR A 3 -18.81 -6.59 48.23
C THR A 3 -18.66 -6.20 46.75
N VAL A 4 -19.26 -5.08 46.33
CA VAL A 4 -19.14 -4.54 44.96
C VAL A 4 -17.72 -4.04 44.67
N ALA A 5 -17.07 -3.43 45.66
CA ALA A 5 -15.67 -2.98 45.53
C ALA A 5 -14.69 -4.15 45.40
N LEU A 6 -14.92 -5.26 46.12
CA LEU A 6 -14.08 -6.46 46.06
C LEU A 6 -14.22 -7.19 44.71
N ALA A 7 -15.44 -7.28 44.17
CA ALA A 7 -15.71 -7.86 42.86
C ALA A 7 -15.11 -7.02 41.71
N ALA A 8 -15.20 -5.70 41.79
CA ALA A 8 -14.57 -4.79 40.82
C ALA A 8 -13.02 -4.89 40.86
N ALA A 9 -12.42 -4.97 42.05
CA ALA A 9 -10.99 -5.14 42.21
C ALA A 9 -10.51 -6.51 41.69
N ALA A 10 -11.25 -7.59 41.94
CA ALA A 10 -10.93 -8.93 41.42
C ALA A 10 -11.07 -9.02 39.90
N ALA A 11 -12.08 -8.36 39.31
CA ALA A 11 -12.24 -8.27 37.86
C ALA A 11 -11.14 -7.42 37.19
N LEU A 12 -10.72 -6.32 37.81
CA LEU A 12 -9.59 -5.50 37.35
C LEU A 12 -8.24 -6.23 37.51
N ALA A 13 -8.07 -6.99 38.59
CA ALA A 13 -6.88 -7.80 38.81
C ALA A 13 -6.77 -8.96 37.82
N SER A 14 -7.88 -9.64 37.50
CA SER A 14 -7.92 -10.75 36.54
C SER A 14 -7.74 -10.26 35.09
N THR A 15 -8.35 -9.15 34.71
CA THR A 15 -8.10 -8.53 33.38
C THR A 15 -6.69 -7.96 33.27
N GLY A 16 -6.14 -7.38 34.34
CA GLY A 16 -4.75 -6.90 34.37
C GLY A 16 -3.73 -8.03 34.21
N SER A 17 -3.93 -9.17 34.87
CA SER A 17 -3.04 -10.34 34.76
C SER A 17 -3.15 -11.04 33.40
N VAL A 18 -4.34 -11.14 32.80
CA VAL A 18 -4.51 -11.63 31.42
C VAL A 18 -3.81 -10.71 30.41
N TYR A 19 -3.98 -9.39 30.55
CA TYR A 19 -3.32 -8.41 29.68
C TYR A 19 -1.79 -8.48 29.78
N LEU A 20 -1.25 -8.53 31.01
CA LEU A 20 0.18 -8.66 31.24
C LEU A 20 0.72 -9.99 30.70
N GLY A 21 0.00 -11.10 30.91
CA GLY A 21 0.35 -12.41 30.36
C GLY A 21 0.40 -12.42 28.83
N ALA A 22 -0.62 -11.86 28.17
CA ALA A 22 -0.64 -11.74 26.72
C ALA A 22 0.49 -10.85 26.19
N ARG A 23 0.78 -9.72 26.86
CA ARG A 23 1.89 -8.84 26.51
C ARG A 23 3.25 -9.52 26.65
N ASN A 24 3.46 -10.28 27.72
CA ASN A 24 4.71 -11.00 27.96
C ASN A 24 4.90 -12.07 26.88
N LEU A 25 3.88 -12.87 26.58
CA LEU A 25 3.91 -13.86 25.51
C LEU A 25 4.25 -13.23 24.15
N LEU A 26 3.61 -12.12 23.78
CA LEU A 26 3.91 -11.42 22.54
C LEU A 26 5.35 -10.88 22.51
N SER A 27 5.88 -10.44 23.66
CA SER A 27 7.24 -9.92 23.78
C SER A 27 8.27 -11.04 23.65
N GLU A 28 8.01 -12.19 24.26
CA GLU A 28 8.82 -13.42 24.12
C GLU A 28 8.82 -13.91 22.67
N GLN A 29 7.65 -13.99 22.03
CA GLN A 29 7.55 -14.35 20.62
C GLN A 29 8.27 -13.36 19.70
N ALA A 30 8.24 -12.06 20.03
CA ALA A 30 8.97 -11.06 19.27
C ALA A 30 10.49 -11.22 19.45
N ALA A 31 10.97 -11.61 20.63
CA ALA A 31 12.36 -11.92 20.88
C ALA A 31 12.80 -13.16 20.08
N GLN A 32 12.05 -14.27 20.18
CA GLN A 32 12.30 -15.49 19.41
C GLN A 32 12.31 -15.23 17.89
N THR A 33 11.35 -14.44 17.40
CA THR A 33 11.28 -14.08 15.97
C THR A 33 12.56 -13.35 15.52
N ARG A 34 13.16 -12.52 16.36
CA ARG A 34 14.40 -11.79 16.03
C ARG A 34 15.65 -12.66 16.05
N GLU A 35 15.59 -13.84 16.66
CA GLU A 35 16.66 -14.84 16.61
C GLU A 35 16.56 -15.71 15.35
N VAL A 36 15.33 -16.07 14.96
CA VAL A 36 15.06 -16.92 13.79
C VAL A 36 15.13 -16.14 12.48
N ILE A 37 14.58 -14.92 12.44
CA ILE A 37 14.63 -14.07 11.25
C ILE A 37 15.94 -13.28 11.30
N PRO A 38 16.91 -13.59 10.41
CA PRO A 38 18.20 -12.94 10.43
C PRO A 38 18.03 -11.44 10.22
N LYS A 39 18.87 -10.68 10.93
CA LYS A 39 19.00 -9.25 10.66
C LYS A 39 19.59 -9.07 9.27
N ALA A 40 18.98 -8.15 8.54
CA ALA A 40 19.36 -7.83 7.18
C ALA A 40 20.65 -6.98 7.16
N TRP A 41 21.81 -7.62 7.03
CA TRP A 41 23.14 -6.98 7.03
C TRP A 41 23.82 -6.95 5.67
N ASP A 42 23.38 -7.80 4.75
CA ASP A 42 23.97 -7.88 3.43
C ASP A 42 23.65 -6.62 2.64
N ILE A 43 24.61 -6.21 1.80
CA ILE A 43 24.43 -5.06 0.93
C ILE A 43 23.63 -5.57 -0.28
N PRO A 44 22.38 -5.11 -0.50
CA PRO A 44 21.61 -5.53 -1.66
C PRO A 44 22.34 -5.17 -2.96
N PRO A 45 22.12 -5.94 -4.04
CA PRO A 45 22.69 -5.64 -5.34
C PRO A 45 22.41 -4.20 -5.77
N ARG A 46 23.44 -3.48 -6.23
CA ARG A 46 23.31 -2.11 -6.72
C ARG A 46 23.22 -2.10 -8.24
N ALA A 47 22.14 -1.54 -8.75
CA ALA A 47 21.83 -1.55 -10.17
C ALA A 47 21.43 -0.17 -10.71
N ASP A 48 21.83 0.92 -10.04
CA ASP A 48 21.54 2.27 -10.52
C ASP A 48 22.29 2.55 -11.83
N GLY A 49 21.59 3.02 -12.85
CA GLY A 49 22.13 3.21 -14.19
C GLY A 49 21.07 3.64 -15.19
N VAL A 50 21.41 3.60 -16.48
CA VAL A 50 20.51 3.88 -17.59
C VAL A 50 20.22 2.59 -18.33
N TYR A 51 18.94 2.35 -18.54
CA TYR A 51 18.38 1.16 -19.16
C TYR A 51 17.82 1.51 -20.53
N ASP A 52 18.31 0.82 -21.55
CA ASP A 52 17.92 1.01 -22.93
C ASP A 52 16.71 0.14 -23.31
N PRO A 53 15.81 0.62 -24.20
CA PRO A 53 14.62 -0.11 -24.62
C PRO A 53 14.95 -1.43 -25.34
N GLY A 54 16.11 -1.51 -26.00
CA GLY A 54 16.63 -2.73 -26.62
C GLY A 54 17.19 -3.76 -25.64
N GLY A 55 17.15 -3.49 -24.33
CA GLY A 55 17.76 -4.33 -23.31
C GLY A 55 19.28 -4.20 -23.29
N GLY A 56 19.95 -5.30 -22.94
CA GLY A 56 21.41 -5.34 -22.83
C GLY A 56 21.97 -4.88 -21.47
N PRO A 57 23.30 -4.70 -21.39
CA PRO A 57 23.98 -4.34 -20.15
C PRO A 57 23.60 -2.92 -19.73
N VAL A 58 23.46 -2.70 -18.42
CA VAL A 58 23.16 -1.38 -17.85
C VAL A 58 24.32 -0.41 -18.09
N GLU A 59 24.01 0.79 -18.60
CA GLU A 59 25.00 1.87 -18.69
C GLU A 59 25.10 2.57 -17.33
N ARG A 60 26.30 2.60 -16.74
CA ARG A 60 26.49 3.28 -15.45
C ARG A 60 26.22 4.78 -15.60
N TRP A 61 25.33 5.32 -14.76
CA TRP A 61 25.02 6.74 -14.74
C TRP A 61 26.27 7.61 -14.45
N ARG A 62 26.51 8.59 -15.33
CA ARG A 62 27.45 9.70 -15.15
C ARG A 62 26.81 10.97 -15.69
N ARG A 63 27.28 12.13 -15.21
CA ARG A 63 26.81 13.42 -15.75
C ARG A 63 27.05 13.45 -17.25
N GLY A 64 26.00 13.76 -18.02
CA GLY A 64 26.04 13.83 -19.49
C GLY A 64 25.59 12.56 -20.20
N VAL A 65 25.37 11.43 -19.49
CA VAL A 65 24.71 10.26 -20.10
C VAL A 65 23.27 10.66 -20.47
N PRO A 66 22.80 10.43 -21.70
CA PRO A 66 21.43 10.79 -22.09
C PRO A 66 20.41 9.87 -21.40
N PHE A 67 19.28 10.42 -20.98
CA PHE A 67 18.11 9.64 -20.56
C PHE A 67 16.84 10.45 -20.86
N ASP A 68 15.72 9.77 -21.01
CA ASP A 68 14.43 10.41 -21.30
C ASP A 68 13.54 10.51 -20.07
N LEU A 69 13.63 9.52 -19.16
CA LEU A 69 12.85 9.46 -17.92
C LEU A 69 13.73 9.04 -16.75
N HIS A 70 13.54 9.70 -15.62
CA HIS A 70 14.20 9.40 -14.36
C HIS A 70 13.24 8.71 -13.39
N LEU A 71 13.46 7.42 -13.17
CA LEU A 71 12.74 6.59 -12.21
C LEU A 71 13.52 6.50 -10.89
N MET A 72 12.85 6.84 -9.80
CA MET A 72 13.38 6.79 -8.44
C MET A 72 12.70 5.71 -7.59
N VAL A 73 13.49 4.92 -6.87
CA VAL A 73 12.97 3.95 -5.90
C VAL A 73 13.36 4.36 -4.48
N PHE A 74 12.37 4.49 -3.59
CA PHE A 74 12.56 4.82 -2.18
C PHE A 74 11.95 3.75 -1.28
N GLY A 75 12.47 3.63 -0.05
CA GLY A 75 11.84 2.75 0.93
C GLY A 75 12.79 1.97 1.82
N ASP A 76 12.35 0.78 2.19
CA ASP A 76 13.04 -0.14 3.11
C ASP A 76 13.72 -1.31 2.38
N SER A 77 13.94 -2.44 3.06
CA SER A 77 14.58 -3.64 2.47
C SER A 77 13.80 -4.23 1.31
N THR A 78 12.48 -4.01 1.25
CA THR A 78 11.67 -4.42 0.11
C THR A 78 12.03 -3.59 -1.12
N ALA A 79 12.19 -2.27 -0.97
CA ALA A 79 12.56 -1.36 -2.05
C ALA A 79 13.99 -1.59 -2.55
N THR A 80 14.90 -2.08 -1.70
CA THR A 80 16.27 -2.44 -2.12
C THR A 80 16.36 -3.77 -2.88
N GLY A 81 15.35 -4.64 -2.77
CA GLY A 81 15.46 -6.00 -3.30
C GLY A 81 16.31 -6.93 -2.43
N TYR A 82 16.24 -6.84 -1.09
CA TYR A 82 17.18 -7.50 -0.17
C TYR A 82 17.34 -9.02 -0.39
N GLY A 83 16.29 -9.72 -0.81
CA GLY A 83 16.33 -11.17 -1.07
C GLY A 83 16.82 -11.57 -2.47
N CYS A 84 17.27 -10.63 -3.29
CA CYS A 84 17.86 -10.92 -4.61
C CYS A 84 19.37 -11.15 -4.50
N THR A 85 19.87 -12.12 -5.25
CA THR A 85 21.32 -12.36 -5.41
C THR A 85 21.89 -11.69 -6.65
N ASP A 86 21.05 -11.33 -7.62
CA ASP A 86 21.42 -10.64 -8.85
C ASP A 86 20.82 -9.21 -8.89
N ALA A 87 21.60 -8.27 -9.44
CA ALA A 87 21.19 -6.90 -9.69
C ALA A 87 20.02 -6.80 -10.68
N ASP A 88 19.93 -7.68 -11.67
CA ASP A 88 18.84 -7.66 -12.66
C ASP A 88 17.49 -8.10 -12.07
N GLN A 89 17.49 -8.65 -10.85
CA GLN A 89 16.28 -9.15 -10.18
C GLN A 89 15.68 -8.16 -9.18
N VAL A 90 16.36 -7.05 -8.86
CA VAL A 90 15.84 -6.08 -7.88
C VAL A 90 14.64 -5.33 -8.46
N PRO A 91 13.64 -4.95 -7.64
CA PRO A 91 12.38 -4.41 -8.13
C PRO A 91 12.53 -3.14 -8.99
N GLY A 92 13.49 -2.28 -8.67
CA GLY A 92 13.77 -1.08 -9.45
C GLY A 92 14.21 -1.39 -10.88
N VAL A 93 14.99 -2.46 -11.08
CA VAL A 93 15.50 -2.86 -12.40
C VAL A 93 14.41 -3.48 -13.23
N LEU A 94 13.61 -4.35 -12.62
CA LEU A 94 12.45 -4.96 -13.28
C LEU A 94 11.52 -3.87 -13.83
N LEU A 95 11.19 -2.87 -13.00
CA LEU A 95 10.37 -1.73 -13.42
C LEU A 95 11.06 -0.87 -14.48
N ALA A 96 12.36 -0.58 -14.36
CA ALA A 96 13.08 0.24 -15.33
C ALA A 96 13.18 -0.42 -16.70
N ARG A 97 13.46 -1.73 -16.75
CA ARG A 97 13.54 -2.50 -18.00
C ARG A 97 12.18 -2.63 -18.67
N GLU A 98 11.12 -2.94 -17.90
CA GLU A 98 9.76 -3.04 -18.44
C GLU A 98 9.28 -1.67 -18.95
N LEU A 99 9.58 -0.59 -18.22
CA LEU A 99 9.26 0.77 -18.65
C LEU A 99 10.03 1.15 -19.91
N ALA A 100 11.32 0.83 -20.01
CA ALA A 100 12.12 1.08 -21.20
C ALA A 100 11.53 0.36 -22.42
N GLY A 101 11.23 -0.93 -22.27
CA GLY A 101 10.69 -1.76 -23.34
C GLY A 101 9.34 -1.27 -23.87
N VAL A 102 8.41 -0.88 -22.98
CA VAL A 102 7.07 -0.40 -23.38
C VAL A 102 7.11 1.03 -23.93
N SER A 103 7.89 1.91 -23.31
CA SER A 103 7.94 3.33 -23.70
C SER A 103 8.83 3.61 -24.92
N GLY A 104 9.74 2.70 -25.25
CA GLY A 104 10.81 2.95 -26.22
C GLY A 104 11.83 4.00 -25.76
N LYS A 105 11.81 4.39 -24.47
CA LYS A 105 12.64 5.45 -23.89
C LYS A 105 13.79 4.89 -23.07
N ARG A 106 14.84 5.69 -22.91
CA ARG A 106 15.97 5.41 -22.01
C ARG A 106 15.59 5.78 -20.58
N ILE A 107 15.62 4.79 -19.68
CA ILE A 107 15.19 4.97 -18.29
C ILE A 107 16.42 5.05 -17.39
N ARG A 108 16.63 6.20 -16.76
CA ARG A 108 17.58 6.34 -15.66
C ARG A 108 16.93 5.82 -14.39
N LEU A 109 17.46 4.76 -13.81
CA LEU A 109 17.07 4.27 -12.49
C LEU A 109 17.99 4.87 -11.43
N SER A 110 17.43 5.31 -10.30
CA SER A 110 18.23 5.47 -9.09
C SER A 110 17.48 5.02 -7.83
N THR A 111 18.22 4.45 -6.89
CA THR A 111 17.66 3.83 -5.70
C THR A 111 18.17 4.53 -4.46
N LYS A 112 17.25 5.04 -3.66
CA LYS A 112 17.49 5.58 -2.31
C LYS A 112 16.60 4.87 -1.31
N ALA A 113 16.76 3.56 -1.22
CA ALA A 113 16.15 2.70 -0.22
C ALA A 113 17.20 2.22 0.78
N ILE A 114 16.80 2.05 2.05
CA ILE A 114 17.71 1.71 3.15
C ILE A 114 17.08 0.55 3.91
N VAL A 115 17.82 -0.55 4.02
CA VAL A 115 17.42 -1.71 4.82
C VAL A 115 17.13 -1.28 6.26
N GLY A 116 15.99 -1.72 6.81
CA GLY A 116 15.53 -1.33 8.15
C GLY A 116 14.92 0.07 8.25
N ALA A 117 14.85 0.85 7.16
CA ALA A 117 14.21 2.15 7.18
C ALA A 117 12.72 2.03 7.54
N THR A 118 12.24 3.04 8.25
CA THR A 118 10.82 3.25 8.54
C THR A 118 10.36 4.53 7.87
N SER A 119 9.06 4.81 7.91
CA SER A 119 8.48 6.07 7.42
C SER A 119 9.14 7.33 7.99
N LYS A 120 9.86 7.25 9.13
CA LYS A 120 10.67 8.35 9.68
C LYS A 120 11.86 8.72 8.78
N GLY A 121 12.46 7.75 8.09
CA GLY A 121 13.64 7.94 7.25
C GLY A 121 13.36 8.45 5.84
N LEU A 122 12.09 8.37 5.37
CA LEU A 122 11.72 8.76 4.00
C LEU A 122 12.11 10.19 3.65
N ALA A 123 11.94 11.13 4.59
CA ALA A 123 12.28 12.54 4.35
C ALA A 123 13.77 12.69 3.98
N GLY A 124 14.65 12.05 4.75
CA GLY A 124 16.09 12.08 4.49
C GLY A 124 16.49 11.38 3.19
N GLN A 125 15.81 10.30 2.79
CA GLN A 125 16.04 9.65 1.49
C GLN A 125 15.71 10.60 0.33
N ILE A 126 14.60 11.35 0.44
CA ILE A 126 14.18 12.34 -0.56
C ILE A 126 15.10 13.55 -0.56
N ASP A 127 15.51 14.05 0.61
CA ASP A 127 16.49 15.13 0.73
C ASP A 127 17.80 14.77 0.02
N ALA A 128 18.34 13.59 0.31
CA ALA A 128 19.57 13.10 -0.30
C ALA A 128 19.45 12.98 -1.83
N MET A 129 18.26 12.65 -2.34
CA MET A 129 17.99 12.62 -3.77
C MET A 129 18.02 14.02 -4.38
N PHE A 130 17.31 15.00 -3.80
CA PHE A 130 17.28 16.37 -4.32
C PHE A 130 18.65 17.07 -4.26
N VAL A 131 19.51 16.68 -3.31
CA VAL A 131 20.91 17.15 -3.29
C VAL A 131 21.72 16.55 -4.44
N ALA A 132 21.44 15.30 -4.83
CA ALA A 132 22.21 14.58 -5.85
C ALA A 132 21.88 15.00 -7.29
N GLY A 133 20.72 15.62 -7.54
CA GLY A 133 20.32 16.02 -8.89
C GLY A 133 18.89 16.56 -8.98
N PRO A 134 18.38 16.74 -10.22
CA PRO A 134 17.02 17.22 -10.44
C PRO A 134 15.98 16.23 -9.88
N PRO A 135 14.74 16.71 -9.65
CA PRO A 135 13.61 15.85 -9.31
C PRO A 135 13.43 14.70 -10.32
N PRO A 136 12.97 13.53 -9.89
CA PRO A 136 12.63 12.44 -10.79
C PRO A 136 11.30 12.71 -11.51
N ASP A 137 11.10 12.08 -12.67
CA ASP A 137 9.82 12.09 -13.38
C ASP A 137 8.83 11.12 -12.71
N ALA A 138 9.35 10.00 -12.18
CA ALA A 138 8.56 9.00 -11.48
C ALA A 138 9.25 8.50 -10.21
N ALA A 139 8.46 8.23 -9.17
CA ALA A 139 8.92 7.64 -7.93
C ALA A 139 8.07 6.44 -7.52
N VAL A 140 8.72 5.34 -7.14
CA VAL A 140 8.11 4.17 -6.54
C VAL A 140 8.56 4.07 -5.08
N ILE A 141 7.61 3.98 -4.16
CA ILE A 141 7.89 3.87 -2.73
C ILE A 141 7.39 2.52 -2.22
N MET A 142 8.25 1.74 -1.56
CA MET A 142 7.84 0.56 -0.80
C MET A 142 8.36 0.67 0.63
N ILE A 143 7.45 0.99 1.56
CA ILE A 143 7.79 1.21 2.96
C ILE A 143 6.63 0.87 3.87
N GLY A 144 6.97 0.44 5.08
CA GLY A 144 6.02 0.32 6.18
C GLY A 144 6.11 -1.01 6.91
N ALA A 145 6.85 -1.98 6.36
CA ALA A 145 7.09 -3.24 7.06
C ALA A 145 7.77 -2.98 8.42
N ASN A 146 8.81 -2.15 8.42
CA ASN A 146 9.52 -1.79 9.65
C ASN A 146 8.72 -0.85 10.57
N ASP A 147 7.69 -0.16 10.09
CA ASP A 147 6.82 0.65 10.95
C ASP A 147 5.94 -0.22 11.85
N VAL A 148 5.56 -1.41 11.38
CA VAL A 148 4.83 -2.42 12.16
C VAL A 148 5.74 -3.00 13.22
N THR A 149 6.96 -3.39 12.87
CA THR A 149 7.91 -4.04 13.80
C THR A 149 8.48 -3.06 14.83
N ALA A 150 8.68 -1.78 14.46
CA ALA A 150 9.13 -0.72 15.35
C ALA A 150 8.01 -0.02 16.12
N LEU A 151 6.74 -0.41 15.92
CA LEU A 151 5.56 0.14 16.59
C LEU A 151 5.45 1.68 16.45
N ASN A 152 5.77 2.23 15.27
CA ASN A 152 5.80 3.68 15.01
C ASN A 152 4.43 4.37 14.99
N GLY A 153 3.35 3.60 15.15
CA GLY A 153 1.96 4.06 15.09
C GLY A 153 1.44 4.22 13.67
N ILE A 154 0.28 3.61 13.38
CA ILE A 154 -0.33 3.58 12.04
C ILE A 154 -0.57 4.99 11.47
N GLY A 155 -1.25 5.85 12.23
CA GLY A 155 -1.55 7.22 11.82
C GLY A 155 -0.30 8.07 11.56
N PRO A 156 0.65 8.16 12.52
CA PRO A 156 1.92 8.83 12.30
C PRO A 156 2.69 8.33 11.07
N SER A 157 2.78 7.02 10.86
CA SER A 157 3.49 6.43 9.71
C SER A 157 2.82 6.78 8.38
N ALA A 158 1.49 6.67 8.30
CA ALA A 158 0.74 7.08 7.11
C ALA A 158 0.88 8.58 6.81
N ARG A 159 0.88 9.45 7.83
CA ARG A 159 1.11 10.91 7.65
C ARG A 159 2.51 11.23 7.15
N ARG A 160 3.54 10.52 7.62
CA ARG A 160 4.93 10.70 7.11
C ARG A 160 5.01 10.31 5.63
N LEU A 161 4.41 9.18 5.26
CA LEU A 161 4.30 8.78 3.86
C LEU A 161 3.54 9.81 3.01
N ALA A 162 2.41 10.33 3.49
CA ALA A 162 1.64 11.37 2.79
C ALA A 162 2.50 12.61 2.48
N ARG A 163 3.30 13.06 3.45
CA ARG A 163 4.21 14.21 3.25
C ARG A 163 5.30 13.90 2.22
N ALA A 164 5.86 12.70 2.24
CA ALA A 164 6.84 12.26 1.25
C ALA A 164 6.24 12.24 -0.17
N VAL A 165 5.04 11.65 -0.33
CA VAL A 165 4.31 11.62 -1.60
C VAL A 165 4.01 13.03 -2.08
N LYS A 166 3.43 13.88 -1.21
CA LYS A 166 3.08 15.26 -1.57
C LYS A 166 4.32 16.04 -2.05
N ARG A 167 5.44 15.91 -1.35
CA ARG A 167 6.69 16.59 -1.71
C ARG A 167 7.22 16.20 -3.10
N LEU A 168 7.14 14.91 -3.45
CA LEU A 168 7.53 14.42 -4.77
C LEU A 168 6.53 14.87 -5.86
N ARG A 169 5.22 14.85 -5.55
CA ARG A 169 4.19 15.39 -6.46
C ARG A 169 4.37 16.89 -6.70
N ASP A 170 4.67 17.66 -5.65
CA ASP A 170 4.93 19.10 -5.73
C ASP A 170 6.19 19.42 -6.57
N SER A 171 7.13 18.47 -6.72
CA SER A 171 8.28 18.59 -7.61
C SER A 171 8.02 18.08 -9.04
N GLY A 172 6.78 17.74 -9.38
CA GLY A 172 6.38 17.27 -10.71
C GLY A 172 6.43 15.76 -10.93
N ALA A 173 6.94 14.98 -9.96
CA ALA A 173 7.06 13.53 -10.11
C ALA A 173 5.69 12.86 -10.05
N VAL A 174 5.48 11.78 -10.79
CA VAL A 174 4.39 10.84 -10.50
C VAL A 174 4.83 9.89 -9.38
N VAL A 175 3.92 9.48 -8.50
CA VAL A 175 4.29 8.69 -7.32
C VAL A 175 3.40 7.47 -7.18
N VAL A 176 4.01 6.29 -7.26
CA VAL A 176 3.37 4.99 -7.00
C VAL A 176 3.86 4.47 -5.66
N VAL A 177 2.96 3.92 -4.85
CA VAL A 177 3.30 3.39 -3.53
C VAL A 177 2.81 1.96 -3.37
N GLY A 178 3.74 1.01 -3.24
CA GLY A 178 3.43 -0.32 -2.74
C GLY A 178 3.11 -0.23 -1.25
N THR A 179 1.85 -0.42 -0.87
CA THR A 179 1.45 -0.34 0.54
C THR A 179 1.98 -1.53 1.34
N CYS A 180 2.01 -1.39 2.66
CA CYS A 180 2.50 -2.39 3.60
C CYS A 180 1.99 -3.82 3.26
N PRO A 181 2.88 -4.83 3.19
CA PRO A 181 2.50 -6.19 2.84
C PRO A 181 1.77 -6.93 3.97
N ASP A 182 1.21 -8.08 3.64
CA ASP A 182 0.49 -8.93 4.59
C ASP A 182 1.43 -9.83 5.40
N PHE A 183 1.77 -9.42 6.62
CA PHE A 183 2.60 -10.22 7.54
C PHE A 183 2.00 -11.58 7.93
N GLY A 184 0.71 -11.81 7.68
CA GLY A 184 0.09 -13.11 7.98
C GLY A 184 0.60 -14.25 7.09
N VAL A 185 1.28 -13.95 5.98
CA VAL A 185 1.89 -14.97 5.11
C VAL A 185 3.25 -15.47 5.62
N ILE A 186 3.84 -14.79 6.61
CA ILE A 186 5.16 -15.11 7.15
C ILE A 186 5.01 -16.16 8.25
N THR A 187 5.23 -17.43 7.91
CA THR A 187 5.04 -18.57 8.82
C THR A 187 6.08 -18.66 9.94
N ALA A 188 7.25 -18.04 9.75
CA ALA A 188 8.30 -17.92 10.77
C ALA A 188 7.85 -17.13 12.01
N ILE A 189 6.81 -16.30 11.89
CA ILE A 189 6.24 -15.57 13.03
C ILE A 189 5.22 -16.49 13.74
N PRO A 190 5.42 -16.82 15.03
CA PRO A 190 4.52 -17.73 15.75
C PRO A 190 3.17 -17.06 16.07
N GLN A 191 2.15 -17.87 16.37
CA GLN A 191 0.87 -17.39 16.91
C GLN A 191 0.95 -17.25 18.43
N PRO A 192 0.35 -16.21 19.05
CA PRO A 192 -0.58 -15.24 18.46
C PRO A 192 0.07 -14.00 17.82
N LEU A 193 1.40 -13.82 17.91
CA LEU A 193 2.08 -12.63 17.40
C LEU A 193 1.78 -12.38 15.91
N ARG A 194 1.78 -13.42 15.08
CA ARG A 194 1.47 -13.34 13.64
C ARG A 194 0.11 -12.71 13.36
N MET A 195 -0.91 -13.04 14.16
CA MET A 195 -2.23 -12.41 14.05
C MET A 195 -2.17 -10.90 14.35
N VAL A 196 -1.42 -10.51 15.38
CA VAL A 196 -1.27 -9.11 15.79
C VAL A 196 -0.54 -8.31 14.71
N VAL A 197 0.62 -8.79 14.24
CA VAL A 197 1.39 -8.08 13.20
C VAL A 197 0.66 -8.05 11.87
N ARG A 198 -0.09 -9.11 11.51
CA ARG A 198 -1.02 -9.11 10.36
C ARG A 198 -2.03 -7.97 10.48
N SER A 199 -2.72 -7.89 11.62
CA SER A 199 -3.75 -6.87 11.86
C SER A 199 -3.15 -5.45 11.77
N CYS A 200 -2.00 -5.23 12.41
CA CYS A 200 -1.28 -3.96 12.34
C CYS A 200 -0.85 -3.61 10.91
N GLY A 201 -0.29 -4.56 10.16
CA GLY A 201 0.12 -4.39 8.76
C GLY A 201 -1.04 -4.04 7.85
N LEU A 202 -2.16 -4.78 7.93
CA LEU A 202 -3.35 -4.49 7.12
C LEU A 202 -4.00 -3.14 7.47
N ARG A 203 -3.99 -2.75 8.75
CA ARG A 203 -4.46 -1.42 9.17
C ARG A 203 -3.53 -0.31 8.65
N LEU A 204 -2.21 -0.54 8.68
CA LEU A 204 -1.25 0.38 8.11
C LEU A 204 -1.44 0.51 6.60
N ALA A 205 -1.58 -0.59 5.87
CA ALA A 205 -1.81 -0.59 4.42
C ALA A 205 -3.04 0.25 4.05
N ARG A 206 -4.17 0.06 4.74
CA ARG A 206 -5.40 0.86 4.52
C ARG A 206 -5.17 2.35 4.80
N ALA A 207 -4.47 2.68 5.88
CA ALA A 207 -4.16 4.07 6.21
C ALA A 207 -3.21 4.70 5.17
N GLN A 208 -2.24 3.93 4.66
CA GLN A 208 -1.37 4.36 3.57
C GLN A 208 -2.16 4.58 2.28
N THR A 209 -3.09 3.70 1.91
CA THR A 209 -3.95 3.88 0.72
C THR A 209 -4.69 5.22 0.76
N ALA A 210 -5.36 5.54 1.86
CA ALA A 210 -6.08 6.81 2.01
C ALA A 210 -5.14 8.02 1.97
N ALA A 211 -4.01 7.92 2.68
CA ALA A 211 -3.01 8.98 2.78
C ALA A 211 -2.32 9.28 1.44
N VAL A 212 -1.94 8.24 0.68
CA VAL A 212 -1.28 8.34 -0.63
C VAL A 212 -2.24 8.97 -1.66
N ARG A 213 -3.50 8.49 -1.72
CA ARG A 213 -4.52 9.10 -2.61
C ARG A 213 -4.74 10.57 -2.31
N SER A 214 -4.88 10.91 -1.03
CA SER A 214 -5.10 12.30 -0.60
C SER A 214 -3.91 13.22 -0.93
N ALA A 215 -2.70 12.66 -1.01
CA ALA A 215 -1.49 13.37 -1.41
C ALA A 215 -1.25 13.38 -2.93
N GLY A 216 -2.16 12.84 -3.73
CA GLY A 216 -2.06 12.81 -5.20
C GLY A 216 -1.17 11.69 -5.76
N GLY A 217 -0.83 10.67 -4.97
CA GLY A 217 -0.12 9.48 -5.43
C GLY A 217 -1.07 8.30 -5.72
N VAL A 218 -0.51 7.23 -6.27
CA VAL A 218 -1.23 6.00 -6.65
C VAL A 218 -0.84 4.85 -5.71
N PRO A 219 -1.71 4.43 -4.77
CA PRO A 219 -1.41 3.29 -3.93
C PRO A 219 -1.70 1.96 -4.65
N VAL A 220 -0.80 1.01 -4.49
CA VAL A 220 -0.92 -0.38 -4.95
C VAL A 220 -1.04 -1.29 -3.73
N PRO A 221 -2.18 -1.99 -3.54
CA PRO A 221 -2.46 -2.78 -2.34
C PRO A 221 -1.71 -4.12 -2.34
N LEU A 222 -0.40 -4.08 -2.12
CA LEU A 222 0.46 -5.29 -2.18
C LEU A 222 0.02 -6.39 -1.21
N ALA A 223 -0.54 -6.05 -0.05
CA ALA A 223 -1.08 -7.04 0.88
C ALA A 223 -2.19 -7.90 0.23
N ASP A 224 -3.11 -7.27 -0.51
CA ASP A 224 -4.23 -8.00 -1.13
C ASP A 224 -3.78 -8.73 -2.41
N LEU A 225 -2.86 -8.11 -3.17
CA LEU A 225 -2.41 -8.60 -4.47
C LEU A 225 -1.39 -9.74 -4.37
N LEU A 226 -0.52 -9.73 -3.36
CA LEU A 226 0.57 -10.71 -3.26
C LEU A 226 0.26 -11.86 -2.30
N ALA A 227 -0.56 -11.63 -1.27
CA ALA A 227 -0.75 -12.62 -0.21
C ALA A 227 -1.32 -13.98 -0.67
N PRO A 228 -2.21 -14.08 -1.68
CA PRO A 228 -2.66 -15.38 -2.17
C PRO A 228 -1.51 -16.24 -2.71
N ASP A 229 -0.60 -15.66 -3.49
CA ASP A 229 0.51 -16.39 -4.10
C ASP A 229 1.57 -16.76 -3.06
N PHE A 230 1.91 -15.84 -2.16
CA PHE A 230 2.85 -16.12 -1.06
C PHE A 230 2.38 -17.23 -0.12
N ARG A 231 1.06 -17.42 0.05
CA ARG A 231 0.52 -18.58 0.81
C ARG A 231 0.64 -19.89 0.04
N LYS A 232 0.49 -19.86 -1.27
CA LYS A 232 0.53 -21.05 -2.12
C LYS A 232 1.94 -21.54 -2.38
N MET A 233 2.89 -20.62 -2.55
CA MET A 233 4.26 -20.90 -2.98
C MET A 233 5.29 -20.19 -2.09
N PRO A 234 5.26 -20.38 -0.75
CA PRO A 234 6.16 -19.65 0.15
C PRO A 234 7.64 -19.94 -0.13
N GLU A 235 8.01 -21.20 -0.39
CA GLU A 235 9.40 -21.60 -0.68
C GLU A 235 9.97 -21.01 -1.97
N LEU A 236 9.09 -20.58 -2.89
CA LEU A 236 9.51 -19.91 -4.13
C LEU A 236 9.56 -18.40 -3.97
N LEU A 237 8.59 -17.82 -3.26
CA LEU A 237 8.35 -16.37 -3.23
C LEU A 237 9.04 -15.66 -2.07
N PHE A 238 9.42 -16.37 -1.01
CA PHE A 238 10.33 -15.87 0.02
C PHE A 238 11.78 -16.25 -0.30
N SER A 239 12.72 -15.40 0.12
CA SER A 239 14.14 -15.73 0.13
C SER A 239 14.45 -16.75 1.23
N SER A 240 15.71 -17.13 1.37
CA SER A 240 16.18 -18.10 2.36
C SER A 240 15.87 -17.72 3.82
N ASP A 241 15.58 -16.45 4.10
CA ASP A 241 15.20 -15.98 5.44
C ASP A 241 13.70 -16.18 5.76
N MET A 242 12.91 -16.66 4.80
CA MET A 242 11.46 -16.87 4.90
C MET A 242 10.67 -15.64 5.34
N PHE A 243 11.22 -14.45 5.08
CA PHE A 243 10.67 -13.15 5.46
C PHE A 243 10.67 -12.15 4.31
N HIS A 244 11.80 -11.92 3.65
CA HIS A 244 11.90 -11.05 2.49
C HIS A 244 11.46 -11.76 1.21
N PRO A 245 10.92 -11.04 0.22
CA PRO A 245 10.66 -11.63 -1.09
C PRO A 245 11.96 -12.16 -1.74
N SER A 246 11.86 -13.29 -2.44
CA SER A 246 12.88 -13.76 -3.38
C SER A 246 12.85 -12.94 -4.68
N ALA A 247 13.76 -13.22 -5.61
CA ALA A 247 13.70 -12.70 -6.98
C ALA A 247 12.32 -12.93 -7.65
N ALA A 248 11.72 -14.12 -7.48
CA ALA A 248 10.39 -14.42 -8.00
C ALA A 248 9.30 -13.60 -7.27
N GLY A 249 9.44 -13.42 -5.95
CA GLY A 249 8.57 -12.54 -5.16
C GLY A 249 8.62 -11.08 -5.62
N TYR A 250 9.81 -10.55 -5.90
CA TYR A 250 9.97 -9.19 -6.43
C TYR A 250 9.47 -9.05 -7.88
N ALA A 251 9.63 -10.07 -8.72
CA ALA A 251 9.02 -10.09 -10.05
C ALA A 251 7.49 -10.01 -9.98
N LEU A 252 6.87 -10.74 -9.05
CA LEU A 252 5.44 -10.63 -8.81
C LEU A 252 5.04 -9.23 -8.31
N ALA A 253 5.80 -8.64 -7.38
CA ALA A 253 5.55 -7.28 -6.88
C ALA A 253 5.69 -6.22 -7.99
N ALA A 254 6.73 -6.31 -8.82
CA ALA A 254 6.97 -5.42 -9.95
C ALA A 254 5.80 -5.48 -10.94
N LYS A 255 5.31 -6.68 -11.27
CA LYS A 255 4.12 -6.89 -12.13
C LYS A 255 2.85 -6.21 -11.59
N GLN A 256 2.72 -6.07 -10.27
CA GLN A 256 1.59 -5.34 -9.67
C GLN A 256 1.81 -3.83 -9.63
N LEU A 257 3.06 -3.37 -9.54
CA LEU A 257 3.39 -1.93 -9.50
C LEU A 257 3.42 -1.31 -10.90
N PHE A 258 3.86 -2.07 -11.89
CA PHE A 258 4.12 -1.59 -13.25
C PHE A 258 2.89 -0.96 -13.92
N PRO A 259 1.69 -1.58 -13.89
CA PRO A 259 0.53 -0.97 -14.53
C PRO A 259 0.18 0.38 -13.88
N ALA A 260 0.26 0.49 -12.54
CA ALA A 260 0.04 1.75 -11.82
C ALA A 260 1.04 2.84 -12.24
N LEU A 261 2.30 2.46 -12.48
CA LEU A 261 3.34 3.34 -12.98
C LEU A 261 3.03 3.84 -14.39
N CYS A 262 2.65 2.94 -15.30
CA CYS A 262 2.28 3.31 -16.66
C CYS A 262 1.07 4.24 -16.71
N ASN A 263 0.01 3.92 -15.97
CA ASN A 263 -1.18 4.77 -15.90
C ASN A 263 -0.85 6.15 -15.31
N ALA A 264 0.05 6.24 -14.33
CA ALA A 264 0.47 7.52 -13.78
C ALA A 264 1.33 8.33 -14.76
N LEU A 265 2.09 7.65 -15.62
CA LEU A 265 2.90 8.22 -16.70
C LEU A 265 2.16 8.32 -18.04
N SER A 266 0.83 8.23 -18.08
CA SER A 266 0.09 8.15 -19.35
C SER A 266 0.38 9.31 -20.30
N GLU A 267 0.55 10.53 -19.78
CA GLU A 267 0.91 11.71 -20.57
C GLU A 267 2.30 11.57 -21.24
N TRP A 268 3.23 10.85 -20.60
CA TRP A 268 4.58 10.58 -21.12
C TRP A 268 4.63 9.37 -22.06
N LEU A 269 3.71 8.42 -21.86
CA LEU A 269 3.64 7.17 -22.63
C LEU A 269 2.74 7.28 -23.87
N GLY A 270 1.82 8.25 -23.93
CA GLY A 270 0.87 8.37 -25.04
C GLY A 270 0.04 7.09 -25.21
N ASP A 271 -0.01 6.55 -26.42
CA ASP A 271 -0.77 5.32 -26.75
C ASP A 271 -0.12 4.03 -26.21
N ALA A 272 1.05 4.09 -25.57
CA ALA A 272 1.77 2.93 -25.07
C ALA A 272 1.32 2.44 -23.68
N VAL A 273 0.18 2.92 -23.14
CA VAL A 273 -0.30 2.56 -21.79
C VAL A 273 -0.98 1.19 -21.80
N PRO A 274 -0.49 0.18 -21.06
CA PRO A 274 -1.20 -1.09 -20.89
C PRO A 274 -2.47 -0.92 -20.05
N GLU A 275 -3.53 -1.67 -20.39
CA GLU A 275 -4.78 -1.68 -19.62
C GLU A 275 -4.56 -2.23 -18.19
N LEU A 276 -5.10 -1.55 -17.16
CA LEU A 276 -4.84 -1.88 -15.75
C LEU A 276 -5.59 -3.16 -15.31
N PRO A 277 -4.90 -4.19 -14.76
CA PRO A 277 -5.54 -5.48 -14.39
C PRO A 277 -6.64 -5.38 -13.32
N TRP A 278 -6.62 -4.35 -12.49
CA TRP A 278 -7.58 -4.14 -11.39
C TRP A 278 -8.69 -3.13 -11.73
N GLN A 279 -8.69 -2.54 -12.93
CA GLN A 279 -9.78 -1.65 -13.35
C GLN A 279 -10.98 -2.40 -13.94
N SER A 280 -10.80 -3.62 -14.45
CA SER A 280 -11.86 -4.33 -15.22
C SER A 280 -12.87 -5.13 -14.39
N ARG A 281 -13.27 -4.65 -13.20
CA ARG A 281 -14.42 -5.22 -12.45
C ARG A 281 -15.39 -4.21 -11.84
N THR A 282 -15.20 -2.90 -12.04
CA THR A 282 -16.07 -1.88 -11.41
C THR A 282 -16.74 -0.90 -12.38
N VAL A 283 -16.37 -0.89 -13.66
CA VAL A 283 -17.03 -0.01 -14.64
C VAL A 283 -18.39 -0.56 -15.11
N ASP A 284 -18.61 -1.88 -15.04
CA ASP A 284 -19.89 -2.52 -15.47
C ASP A 284 -21.03 -2.48 -14.44
N ASN A 285 -20.78 -2.09 -13.19
CA ASN A 285 -21.86 -1.93 -12.20
C ASN A 285 -22.48 -0.52 -12.19
N SER A 286 -21.85 0.44 -12.89
CA SER A 286 -22.36 1.82 -12.99
C SER A 286 -23.62 1.90 -13.87
N THR A 287 -23.80 0.96 -14.81
CA THR A 287 -24.95 0.87 -15.73
C THR A 287 -26.15 0.12 -15.12
N LEU A 288 -25.94 -0.75 -14.13
CA LEU A 288 -27.04 -1.42 -13.40
C LEU A 288 -27.60 -0.56 -12.25
N VAL A 289 -26.75 0.15 -11.50
CA VAL A 289 -27.23 1.09 -10.45
C VAL A 289 -27.96 2.30 -11.07
N ALA A 290 -27.56 2.74 -12.27
CA ALA A 290 -28.28 3.75 -13.04
C ALA A 290 -29.66 3.28 -13.54
N ARG A 291 -29.90 1.95 -13.65
CA ARG A 291 -31.22 1.39 -13.98
C ARG A 291 -32.11 1.09 -12.76
N VAL A 292 -31.56 1.09 -11.55
CA VAL A 292 -32.34 0.93 -10.29
C VAL A 292 -32.66 2.28 -9.62
N GLY A 293 -31.93 3.36 -9.97
CA GLY A 293 -32.12 4.72 -9.45
C GLY A 293 -33.43 5.44 -9.85
N ASN A 294 -34.32 4.81 -10.60
CA ASN A 294 -35.60 5.38 -11.03
C ASN A 294 -36.85 4.85 -10.28
N LEU A 295 -36.70 4.06 -9.21
CA LEU A 295 -37.86 3.52 -8.46
C LEU A 295 -37.94 3.89 -6.97
N SER A 296 -37.09 4.79 -6.46
CA SER A 296 -37.16 5.24 -5.06
C SER A 296 -37.25 6.76 -4.93
N ARG A 297 -38.22 7.35 -5.66
CA ARG A 297 -38.66 8.73 -5.44
C ARG A 297 -40.03 8.82 -4.75
N LEU A 298 -40.41 7.78 -4.01
CA LEU A 298 -41.54 7.77 -3.10
C LEU A 298 -41.03 7.42 -1.70
N TRP A 299 -41.38 8.29 -0.76
CA TRP A 299 -41.20 8.22 0.71
C TRP A 299 -40.08 9.10 1.27
N ARG A 300 -40.45 10.38 1.41
CA ARG A 300 -39.81 11.32 2.33
C ARG A 300 -40.82 11.68 3.43
N ARG A 301 -40.55 11.15 4.64
CA ARG A 301 -40.81 11.66 6.00
C ARG A 301 -42.19 12.25 6.35
N SER A 302 -42.88 11.63 7.33
CA SER A 302 -43.86 12.30 8.19
C SER A 302 -43.50 12.13 9.67
N THR A 303 -43.14 13.23 10.34
CA THR A 303 -43.37 13.42 11.77
C THR A 303 -43.67 14.90 11.99
N GLY A 304 -44.89 15.22 12.40
CA GLY A 304 -45.34 16.58 12.71
C GLY A 304 -46.83 16.62 13.09
N VAL A 305 -47.06 16.60 14.41
CA VAL A 305 -48.19 17.01 15.29
C VAL A 305 -49.31 17.93 14.68
N PRO A 306 -50.56 17.94 15.22
CA PRO A 306 -51.82 18.08 14.44
C PRO A 306 -52.63 19.39 14.56
N ALA A 307 -53.66 19.49 13.68
CA ALA A 307 -54.94 20.26 13.71
C ALA A 307 -54.89 21.79 13.45
N PRO A 308 -55.95 22.47 12.91
CA PRO A 308 -57.38 22.11 12.99
C PRO A 308 -58.25 22.26 11.70
N VAL A 309 -59.53 21.92 11.90
CA VAL A 309 -60.71 21.82 11.03
C VAL A 309 -61.27 23.16 10.54
N LEU A 310 -61.93 23.17 9.37
CA LEU A 310 -63.14 23.93 8.93
C LEU A 310 -63.10 23.95 7.38
N GLY A 311 -64.13 23.66 6.57
CA GLY A 311 -65.55 23.32 6.72
C GLY A 311 -66.14 23.21 5.29
N GLY A 312 -67.43 22.88 5.17
CA GLY A 312 -68.22 23.21 3.97
C GLY A 312 -68.53 22.10 2.97
N VAL A 313 -69.72 21.53 3.14
CA VAL A 313 -70.60 20.80 2.18
C VAL A 313 -71.07 21.83 1.10
N PRO A 314 -71.42 21.50 -0.18
CA PRO A 314 -72.51 20.56 -0.49
C PRO A 314 -72.47 19.69 -1.76
N THR A 315 -73.38 18.72 -1.68
CA THR A 315 -73.94 17.78 -2.68
C THR A 315 -74.50 18.47 -3.94
N PRO A 316 -74.72 17.74 -5.06
CA PRO A 316 -76.00 17.05 -5.31
C PRO A 316 -75.85 15.61 -5.88
N VAL A 317 -76.73 14.65 -5.52
CA VAL A 317 -77.90 14.10 -6.29
C VAL A 317 -77.50 13.46 -7.63
N ALA A 318 -77.99 12.32 -8.12
CA ALA A 318 -78.68 11.11 -7.65
C ALA A 318 -78.88 10.24 -8.93
N ALA A 319 -79.23 8.95 -8.76
CA ALA A 319 -79.96 8.03 -9.66
C ALA A 319 -79.29 6.64 -9.58
N SER A 320 -79.78 5.71 -8.74
CA SER A 320 -80.95 4.84 -8.92
C SER A 320 -80.76 3.74 -9.98
N ALA A 321 -80.69 2.49 -9.51
CA ALA A 321 -81.30 1.33 -10.18
C ALA A 321 -81.42 0.16 -9.17
N GLY A 322 -82.64 -0.35 -8.99
CA GLY A 322 -82.93 -1.67 -8.41
C GLY A 322 -83.33 -1.67 -6.95
#